data_AF-A0A612H7F1-F1
#
_entry.id   AF-A0A612H7F1-F1
#
_cell.length_a   1.000
_cell.length_b   1.000
_cell.length_c   1.000
_cell.angle_alpha   90.00
_cell.angle_beta   90.00
_cell.angle_gamma   90.00
#
_symmetry.space_group_name_H-M   'P 1'
#
loop_
_entity.id
_entity.type
_entity.pdbx_description
1 polymer ?
#
loop_
_entity_poly.entity_id
_entity_poly.type
_entity_poly.pdbx_seq_one_letter_code
_entity_poly.pdbx_strand_id
1 'polypeptide(L)'
;MFFDIQGEGFFERVILSACANYFVFLQARLIDIIAPSASRNSNNSLHFTLFRSSSQYSVDFIIVRKVDYKVVCVVEFDSSTHDWPDSVRRDLKLNTVLESADIFILQSRSPDFLIDAIKSRFF
;
A
#
# COMPACT_ATOMS: atom_id res chain seq x y z
N MET A 1 -13.82 -9.36 0.16
CA MET A 1 -13.57 -8.19 -0.71
C MET A 1 -13.39 -8.77 -2.10
N PHE A 2 -14.40 -8.62 -2.95
CA PHE A 2 -14.35 -9.09 -4.33
C PHE A 2 -13.71 -7.97 -5.14
N PHE A 3 -12.59 -8.23 -5.80
CA PHE A 3 -12.14 -7.35 -6.87
C PHE A 3 -13.21 -7.43 -7.97
N ASP A 4 -13.85 -6.31 -8.27
CA ASP A 4 -14.72 -6.18 -9.44
C ASP A 4 -13.87 -6.41 -10.71
N ILE A 5 -14.51 -6.81 -11.81
CA ILE A 5 -13.88 -7.12 -13.11
C ILE A 5 -12.99 -5.94 -13.60
N GLN A 6 -13.30 -4.71 -13.16
CA GLN A 6 -12.50 -3.51 -13.39
C GLN A 6 -11.13 -3.53 -12.71
N GLY A 7 -11.03 -4.09 -11.50
CA GLY A 7 -9.79 -4.19 -10.74
C GLY A 7 -8.79 -5.19 -11.32
N GLU A 8 -9.29 -6.29 -11.91
CA GLU A 8 -8.44 -7.28 -12.60
C GLU A 8 -7.80 -6.70 -13.87
N GLY A 9 -8.60 -5.98 -14.68
CA GLY A 9 -8.10 -5.33 -15.89
C GLY A 9 -7.16 -4.15 -15.62
N PHE A 10 -7.28 -3.49 -14.46
CA PHE A 10 -6.31 -2.49 -14.00
C PHE A 10 -5.01 -3.17 -13.55
N PHE A 11 -5.10 -4.24 -12.76
CA PHE A 11 -3.93 -4.98 -12.28
C PHE A 11 -3.05 -5.49 -13.43
N GLU A 12 -3.66 -6.10 -14.45
CA GLU A 12 -2.93 -6.56 -15.62
C GLU A 12 -2.16 -5.41 -16.28
N ARG A 13 -2.80 -4.25 -16.44
CA ARG A 13 -2.15 -3.06 -17.01
C ARG A 13 -1.01 -2.51 -16.16
N VAL A 14 -1.14 -2.55 -14.84
CA VAL A 14 -0.07 -2.13 -13.92
C VAL A 14 1.11 -3.10 -14.00
N ILE A 15 0.88 -4.42 -13.99
CA ILE A 15 1.96 -5.40 -14.19
C ILE A 15 2.60 -5.26 -15.56
N LEU A 16 1.81 -5.14 -16.63
CA LEU A 16 2.33 -4.99 -17.98
C LEU A 16 3.13 -3.69 -18.15
N SER A 17 2.81 -2.67 -17.35
CA SER A 17 3.61 -1.44 -17.28
C SER A 17 4.86 -1.60 -16.42
N ALA A 18 4.91 -2.60 -15.52
CA ALA A 18 6.03 -2.83 -14.62
C ALA A 18 7.35 -3.05 -15.39
N CYS A 19 8.29 -2.09 -15.26
CA CYS A 19 9.57 -2.18 -15.92
C CYS A 19 10.48 -3.24 -15.27
N ALA A 20 11.60 -3.54 -15.94
CA ALA A 20 12.58 -4.52 -15.51
C ALA A 20 13.07 -4.33 -14.06
N ASN A 21 12.99 -3.12 -13.49
CA ASN A 21 13.55 -2.75 -12.20
C ASN A 21 12.57 -2.81 -11.02
N TYR A 22 11.27 -3.10 -11.25
CA TYR A 22 10.27 -3.14 -10.17
C TYR A 22 9.41 -4.42 -10.19
N PHE A 23 9.01 -4.86 -9.00
CA PHE A 23 7.91 -5.80 -8.80
C PHE A 23 6.64 -5.05 -8.42
N VAL A 24 5.50 -5.62 -8.80
CA VAL A 24 4.18 -5.17 -8.36
C VAL A 24 3.53 -6.32 -7.61
N PHE A 25 3.03 -6.06 -6.40
CA PHE A 25 2.28 -7.04 -5.62
C PHE A 25 0.87 -6.52 -5.33
N LEU A 26 -0.10 -7.43 -5.36
CA LEU A 26 -1.47 -7.21 -4.94
C LEU A 26 -1.62 -7.35 -3.43
N GLN A 27 -2.57 -6.60 -2.88
CA GLN A 27 -3.18 -6.82 -1.59
C GLN A 27 -2.15 -7.07 -0.48
N ALA A 28 -1.21 -6.13 -0.33
CA ALA A 28 -0.14 -6.24 0.65
C ALA A 28 -0.61 -5.73 2.02
N ARG A 29 -0.30 -6.45 3.10
CA ARG A 29 -0.63 -5.98 4.45
C ARG A 29 0.41 -4.96 4.91
N LEU A 30 -0.01 -3.99 5.72
CA LEU A 30 0.90 -2.97 6.25
C LEU A 30 2.08 -3.57 7.01
N ILE A 31 1.86 -4.69 7.72
CA ILE A 31 2.91 -5.41 8.46
C ILE A 31 3.96 -6.08 7.55
N ASP A 32 3.63 -6.32 6.29
CA ASP A 32 4.56 -6.87 5.29
C ASP A 32 5.34 -5.73 4.60
N ILE A 33 4.87 -4.48 4.72
CA ILE A 33 5.48 -3.27 4.15
C ILE A 33 6.42 -2.61 5.18
N ILE A 34 5.95 -2.45 6.42
CA ILE A 34 6.70 -1.84 7.53
C ILE A 34 6.61 -2.75 8.75
N ALA A 35 7.77 -3.21 9.21
CA ALA A 35 7.85 -3.93 10.48
C ALA A 35 7.70 -2.94 11.65
N PRO A 36 6.76 -3.15 12.58
CA PRO A 36 6.65 -2.31 13.76
C PRO A 36 7.93 -2.43 14.60
N SER A 37 8.62 -1.30 14.81
CA SER A 37 9.80 -1.28 15.67
C SER A 37 9.36 -1.38 17.13
N ALA A 38 9.27 -2.59 17.68
CA ALA A 38 9.30 -2.73 19.13
C ALA A 38 10.74 -2.43 19.59
N SER A 39 10.91 -1.36 20.36
CA SER A 39 12.13 -1.19 21.15
C SER A 39 12.40 -2.51 21.89
N ARG A 40 13.64 -2.99 21.84
CA ARG A 40 14.11 -4.26 22.46
C ARG A 40 13.76 -4.42 23.95
N ASN A 41 13.23 -3.36 24.60
CA ASN A 41 12.80 -3.32 26.00
C ASN A 41 11.28 -3.15 26.22
N SER A 42 10.42 -3.21 25.19
CA SER A 42 8.98 -3.00 25.38
C SER A 42 8.23 -4.31 25.64
N ASN A 43 7.44 -4.35 26.71
CA ASN A 43 6.46 -5.39 27.05
C ASN A 43 5.87 -6.11 25.83
N ASN A 44 6.00 -7.45 25.75
CA ASN A 44 5.46 -8.31 24.69
C ASN A 44 3.99 -8.00 24.33
N SER A 45 3.20 -7.51 25.29
CA SER A 45 1.81 -7.09 25.11
C SER A 45 1.62 -5.92 24.14
N LEU A 46 2.51 -4.90 24.19
CA LEU A 46 2.42 -3.73 23.31
C LEU A 46 2.78 -4.08 21.87
N HIS A 47 3.84 -4.85 21.67
CA HIS A 47 4.22 -5.35 20.34
C HIS A 47 3.08 -6.15 19.71
N PHE A 48 2.46 -7.06 20.46
CA PHE A 48 1.37 -7.89 19.97
C PHE A 48 0.08 -7.09 19.69
N THR A 49 -0.19 -6.05 20.48
CA THR A 49 -1.30 -5.13 20.26
C THR A 49 -1.10 -4.30 18.98
N LEU A 50 0.10 -3.75 18.78
CA LEU A 50 0.45 -3.00 17.58
C LEU A 50 0.44 -3.89 16.33
N PHE A 51 0.97 -5.11 16.44
CA PHE A 51 0.93 -6.10 15.37
C PHE A 51 -0.52 -6.40 14.97
N ARG A 52 -1.40 -6.72 15.93
CA ARG A 52 -2.82 -7.01 15.67
C ARG A 52 -3.60 -5.83 15.11
N SER A 53 -3.32 -4.61 15.58
CA SER A 53 -3.94 -3.41 15.01
C SER A 53 -3.48 -3.22 13.57
N SER A 54 -2.20 -3.43 13.28
CA SER A 54 -1.61 -3.13 11.97
C SER A 54 -1.88 -4.23 10.93
N SER A 55 -2.04 -5.48 11.36
CA SER A 55 -2.30 -6.64 10.49
C SER A 55 -3.67 -6.60 9.83
N GLN A 56 -4.56 -5.72 10.30
CA GLN A 56 -5.90 -5.51 9.73
C GLN A 56 -5.88 -4.56 8.53
N TYR A 57 -4.77 -3.87 8.28
CA TYR A 57 -4.63 -2.95 7.16
C TYR A 57 -3.95 -3.63 5.99
N SER A 58 -4.58 -3.55 4.83
CA SER A 58 -4.01 -3.94 3.54
C SER A 58 -4.23 -2.83 2.53
N VAL A 59 -3.26 -2.66 1.65
CA VAL A 59 -3.32 -1.75 0.52
C VAL A 59 -3.54 -2.55 -0.76
N ASP A 60 -4.14 -1.95 -1.78
CA ASP A 60 -4.49 -2.67 -3.00
C ASP A 60 -3.25 -3.12 -3.77
N PHE A 61 -2.22 -2.25 -3.86
CA PHE A 61 -0.96 -2.61 -4.51
C PHE A 61 0.26 -1.98 -3.85
N ILE A 62 1.40 -2.64 -4.03
CA ILE A 62 2.73 -2.08 -3.74
C ILE A 62 3.66 -2.21 -4.93
N ILE A 63 4.55 -1.23 -5.05
CA ILE A 63 5.67 -1.23 -5.99
C ILE A 63 6.95 -1.43 -5.20
N VAL A 64 7.72 -2.44 -5.59
CA VAL A 64 8.94 -2.86 -4.90
C VAL A 64 10.10 -2.78 -5.86
N ARG A 65 11.16 -2.08 -5.47
CA ARG A 65 12.37 -1.98 -6.29
C ARG A 65 13.16 -3.29 -6.21
N LYS A 66 13.54 -3.87 -7.37
CA LYS A 66 14.18 -5.19 -7.42
C LYS A 66 15.60 -5.22 -6.84
N VAL A 67 16.31 -4.10 -6.89
CA VAL A 67 17.74 -4.08 -6.50
C VAL A 67 17.94 -4.27 -5.00
N ASP A 68 16.98 -3.84 -4.18
CA ASP A 68 17.07 -3.84 -2.72
C ASP A 68 15.78 -4.26 -2.01
N TYR A 69 14.78 -4.72 -2.76
CA TYR A 69 13.47 -5.17 -2.27
C TYR A 69 12.74 -4.13 -1.41
N LYS A 70 13.05 -2.85 -1.56
CA LYS A 70 12.35 -1.79 -0.84
C LYS A 70 11.00 -1.51 -1.47
N VAL A 71 9.96 -1.44 -0.65
CA VAL A 71 8.68 -0.85 -1.04
C VAL A 71 8.89 0.64 -1.26
N VAL A 72 8.60 1.13 -2.46
CA VAL A 72 8.80 2.53 -2.85
C VAL A 72 7.48 3.27 -3.08
N CYS A 73 6.40 2.52 -3.30
CA CYS A 73 5.08 3.08 -3.50
C CYS A 73 4.01 2.13 -3.00
N VAL A 74 2.98 2.71 -2.40
CA VAL A 74 1.66 2.11 -2.20
C VAL A 74 0.70 2.71 -3.23
N VAL A 75 -0.18 1.89 -3.80
CA VAL A 75 -1.24 2.34 -4.69
C VAL A 75 -2.59 1.89 -4.13
N GLU A 76 -3.52 2.83 -3.98
CA GLU A 76 -4.88 2.58 -3.49
C GLU A 76 -5.92 3.06 -4.50
N PHE A 77 -6.91 2.22 -4.74
CA PHE A 77 -8.04 2.54 -5.59
C PHE A 77 -9.20 3.05 -4.73
N ASP A 78 -9.44 4.37 -4.76
CA ASP A 78 -10.48 4.98 -3.94
C ASP A 78 -11.88 4.62 -4.49
N SER A 79 -12.49 3.58 -3.93
CA SER A 79 -13.93 3.34 -4.10
C SER A 79 -14.72 4.32 -3.22
N SER A 80 -15.89 4.76 -3.67
CA SER A 80 -16.75 5.81 -3.05
C SER A 80 -17.32 5.49 -1.64
N THR A 81 -16.70 4.58 -0.89
CA THR A 81 -17.09 4.15 0.46
C THR A 81 -16.23 4.79 1.57
N HIS A 82 -15.41 5.80 1.26
CA HIS A 82 -14.47 6.43 2.20
C HIS A 82 -15.05 7.50 3.14
N ASP A 83 -16.33 7.86 3.02
CA ASP A 83 -16.92 8.92 3.87
C ASP A 83 -17.28 8.47 5.30
N TRP A 84 -17.01 7.22 5.65
CA TRP A 84 -17.23 6.72 7.01
C TRP A 84 -16.10 7.20 7.94
N PRO A 85 -16.41 7.70 9.16
CA PRO A 85 -15.40 8.24 10.09
C PRO A 85 -14.26 7.26 10.43
N ASP A 86 -14.55 5.96 10.46
CA ASP A 86 -13.55 4.94 10.70
C ASP A 86 -12.57 4.77 9.52
N SER A 87 -12.99 5.06 8.29
CA SER A 87 -12.10 5.06 7.10
C SER A 87 -11.14 6.23 7.14
N VAL A 88 -11.63 7.45 7.41
CA VAL A 88 -10.78 8.64 7.57
C VAL A 88 -9.69 8.43 8.65
N ARG A 89 -10.04 7.81 9.78
CA ARG A 89 -9.06 7.53 10.85
C ARG A 89 -8.05 6.45 10.44
N ARG A 90 -8.46 5.45 9.66
CA ARG A 90 -7.54 4.45 9.11
C ARG A 90 -6.55 5.09 8.15
N ASP A 91 -7.05 5.88 7.21
CA ASP A 91 -6.24 6.50 6.16
C ASP A 91 -5.21 7.44 6.76
N LEU A 92 -5.60 8.25 7.76
CA LEU A 92 -4.66 9.14 8.45
C LEU A 92 -3.50 8.36 9.11
N LYS A 93 -3.82 7.23 9.76
CA LYS A 93 -2.80 6.39 10.42
C LYS A 93 -1.89 5.70 9.40
N LEU A 94 -2.47 5.19 8.33
CA LEU A 94 -1.73 4.56 7.24
C LEU A 94 -0.79 5.55 6.58
N ASN A 95 -1.29 6.73 6.19
CA ASN A 95 -0.51 7.78 5.56
C ASN A 95 0.65 8.23 6.43
N THR A 96 0.39 8.49 7.72
CA THR A 96 1.45 8.87 8.68
C THR A 96 2.56 7.83 8.76
N VAL A 97 2.21 6.54 8.76
CA VAL A 97 3.17 5.44 8.84
C VAL A 97 3.97 5.31 7.53
N LEU A 98 3.31 5.38 6.37
CA LEU A 98 3.96 5.30 5.06
C LEU A 98 4.88 6.50 4.81
N GLU A 99 4.43 7.72 5.13
CA GLU A 99 5.26 8.93 5.05
C GLU A 99 6.51 8.82 5.93
N SER A 100 6.37 8.31 7.16
CA SER A 100 7.52 8.11 8.06
C SER A 100 8.55 7.09 7.54
N ALA A 101 8.13 6.22 6.61
CA ALA A 101 8.96 5.21 5.98
C ALA A 101 9.50 5.64 4.60
N ASP A 102 9.28 6.90 4.19
CA ASP A 102 9.62 7.42 2.86
C ASP A 102 8.97 6.59 1.73
N ILE A 103 7.74 6.10 1.97
CA ILE A 103 6.95 5.35 0.99
C ILE A 103 5.93 6.29 0.36
N PHE A 104 5.97 6.39 -0.96
CA PHE A 104 5.04 7.23 -1.70
C PHE A 104 3.64 6.62 -1.77
N ILE A 105 2.60 7.46 -1.80
CA ILE A 105 1.20 7.03 -1.85
C ILE A 105 0.57 7.57 -3.13
N LEU A 106 0.05 6.67 -3.96
CA LEU A 106 -0.76 6.99 -5.14
C LEU A 106 -2.19 6.54 -4.89
N GLN A 107 -3.11 7.49 -4.70
CA GLN A 107 -4.51 7.19 -4.49
C GLN A 107 -5.35 7.95 -5.51
N SER A 108 -6.23 7.24 -6.21
CA SER A 108 -7.17 7.86 -7.16
C SER A 108 -8.30 6.89 -7.52
N ARG A 109 -9.43 7.47 -7.94
CA ARG A 109 -10.55 6.72 -8.53
C ARG A 109 -10.35 6.43 -10.02
N SER A 110 -9.38 7.10 -10.65
CA SER A 110 -9.11 6.98 -12.07
C SER A 110 -7.98 5.97 -12.31
N PRO A 111 -8.27 4.80 -12.89
CA PRO A 111 -7.24 3.81 -13.24
C PRO A 111 -6.19 4.39 -14.19
N ASP A 112 -6.61 5.17 -15.18
CA ASP A 112 -5.71 5.75 -16.17
C ASP A 112 -4.74 6.75 -15.52
N PHE A 113 -5.23 7.58 -14.60
CA PHE A 113 -4.37 8.48 -13.82
C PHE A 113 -3.32 7.71 -13.02
N LEU A 114 -3.72 6.62 -12.35
CA LEU A 114 -2.78 5.79 -11.59
C LEU A 114 -1.73 5.17 -12.50
N ILE A 115 -2.13 4.62 -13.65
CA ILE A 115 -1.19 4.05 -14.63
C ILE A 115 -0.20 5.12 -15.11
N ASP A 116 -0.68 6.31 -15.47
CA ASP A 116 0.17 7.40 -15.97
C ASP A 116 1.13 7.91 -14.88
N ALA A 117 0.65 8.04 -13.64
CA ALA A 117 1.47 8.44 -12.50
C ALA A 117 2.55 7.40 -12.17
N ILE A 118 2.19 6.10 -12.21
CA ILE A 118 3.14 5.01 -12.01
C ILE A 118 4.19 5.05 -13.13
N LYS A 119 3.77 5.16 -14.40
CA LYS A 119 4.67 5.26 -15.55
C LYS A 119 5.62 6.43 -15.41
N SER A 120 5.12 7.65 -15.21
CA SER A 120 5.94 8.85 -15.10
C SER A 120 7.01 8.78 -14.00
N ARG A 121 6.83 7.93 -12.98
CA ARG A 121 7.68 7.93 -11.78
C ARG A 121 8.60 6.72 -11.68
N PHE A 122 8.18 5.57 -12.19
CA PHE A 122 8.90 4.31 -12.04
C PHE A 122 9.33 3.69 -13.37
N PHE A 123 8.77 4.13 -14.51
CA PHE A 123 9.03 3.56 -15.84
C PHE A 123 9.59 4.60 -16.81
#